data_AF-W6K701-F1
#
_entry.id   AF-W6K701-F1
#
_cell.length_a   1.000
_cell.length_b   1.000
_cell.length_c   1.000
_cell.angle_alpha   90.00
_cell.angle_beta   90.00
_cell.angle_gamma   90.00
#
_symmetry.space_group_name_H-M   'P 1'
#
loop_
_entity.id
_entity.type
_entity.pdbx_description
1 polymer ?
#
loop_
_entity_poly.entity_id
_entity_poly.type
_entity_poly.pdbx_seq_one_letter_code
_entity_poly.pdbx_strand_id
1 'polypeptide(L)'
;MSHPENSVTVKNIEAAFAGESMANRKYLFFARRCRELGAVDVAKVFEATAEQETAHAFGHLDLLFPKEELTVANMLQMAIDGETYEYTEMYPEFRHLAEQEGNDAAVAEMDEQIAESKEHAEQFQSVLSKAAKRFAALAKVEERHAGHYQETLNQVGS
;
A
#
# COMPACT_ATOMS: atom_id res chain seq x y z
N MET A 1 -13.46 -8.49 -3.82
CA MET A 1 -12.68 -9.55 -3.18
C MET A 1 -13.61 -10.57 -2.56
N SER A 2 -13.60 -11.82 -3.01
CA SER A 2 -14.43 -12.90 -2.45
C SER A 2 -13.53 -14.01 -1.89
N HIS A 3 -12.59 -13.63 -1.03
CA HIS A 3 -12.09 -14.61 -0.07
C HIS A 3 -13.27 -15.01 0.82
N PRO A 4 -13.47 -16.30 1.13
CA PRO A 4 -14.54 -16.71 2.04
C PRO A 4 -14.41 -15.88 3.32
N GLU A 5 -15.48 -15.21 3.74
CA GLU A 5 -15.49 -14.53 5.02
C GLU A 5 -14.99 -15.50 6.10
N ASN A 6 -13.95 -15.10 6.82
CA ASN A 6 -13.27 -15.92 7.85
C ASN A 6 -12.43 -17.11 7.37
N SER A 7 -11.94 -17.13 6.12
CA SER A 7 -10.95 -18.12 5.70
C SER A 7 -9.72 -18.14 6.62
N VAL A 8 -9.51 -19.25 7.32
CA VAL A 8 -8.33 -19.46 8.18
C VAL A 8 -7.05 -19.39 7.35
N THR A 9 -7.09 -19.87 6.11
CA THR A 9 -5.93 -19.79 5.20
C THR A 9 -5.58 -18.34 4.88
N VAL A 10 -6.56 -17.46 4.65
CA VAL A 10 -6.30 -16.04 4.38
C VAL A 10 -5.69 -15.38 5.61
N LYS A 11 -6.24 -15.63 6.80
CA LYS A 11 -5.67 -15.13 8.07
C LYS A 11 -4.23 -15.61 8.28
N ASN A 12 -3.93 -16.85 7.92
CA ASN A 12 -2.58 -17.40 8.02
C ASN A 12 -1.62 -16.72 7.03
N ILE A 13 -2.06 -16.40 5.81
CA ILE A 13 -1.25 -15.70 4.81
C ILE A 13 -1.02 -14.24 5.23
N GLU A 14 -2.04 -13.56 5.77
CA GLU A 14 -1.90 -12.21 6.35
C GLU A 14 -0.90 -12.20 7.52
N ALA A 15 -0.99 -13.20 8.41
CA ALA A 15 -0.05 -13.35 9.52
C ALA A 15 1.38 -13.64 9.03
N ALA A 16 1.54 -14.45 7.98
CA ALA A 16 2.83 -14.70 7.36
C ALA A 16 3.40 -13.43 6.72
N PHE A 17 2.59 -12.67 5.96
CA PHE A 17 2.98 -11.38 5.40
C PHE A 17 3.44 -10.40 6.49
N ALA A 18 2.71 -10.28 7.60
CA ALA A 18 3.11 -9.47 8.74
C ALA A 18 4.44 -9.95 9.36
N GLY A 19 4.60 -11.28 9.50
CA GLY A 19 5.83 -11.93 9.97
C GLY A 19 7.05 -11.56 9.13
N GLU A 20 6.97 -11.76 7.81
CA GLU A 20 8.06 -11.47 6.88
C GLU A 20 8.37 -9.98 6.80
N SER A 21 7.35 -9.12 6.87
CA SER A 21 7.52 -7.66 6.92
C SER A 21 8.29 -7.22 8.17
N MET A 22 7.96 -7.78 9.34
CA MET A 22 8.68 -7.53 10.58
C MET A 22 10.12 -8.08 10.54
N ALA A 23 10.31 -9.29 10.00
CA ALA A 23 11.64 -9.92 9.87
C ALA A 23 12.57 -9.06 9.00
N ASN A 24 12.08 -8.63 7.83
CA ASN A 24 12.79 -7.73 6.94
C ASN A 24 13.26 -6.45 7.65
N ARG A 25 12.35 -5.73 8.33
CA ARG A 25 12.70 -4.49 9.04
C ARG A 25 13.73 -4.73 10.16
N LYS A 26 13.60 -5.82 10.91
CA LYS A 26 14.58 -6.21 11.95
C LYS A 26 15.95 -6.50 11.36
N TYR A 27 16.03 -7.27 10.27
CA TYR A 27 17.32 -7.63 9.68
C TYR A 27 18.04 -6.41 9.10
N LEU A 28 17.34 -5.47 8.46
CA LEU A 28 17.94 -4.21 8.03
C LEU A 28 18.46 -3.38 9.22
N PHE A 29 17.71 -3.33 10.32
CA PHE A 29 18.15 -2.66 11.54
C PHE A 29 19.38 -3.34 12.16
N PHE A 30 19.42 -4.68 12.20
CA PHE A 30 20.56 -5.45 12.69
C PHE A 30 21.78 -5.27 11.80
N ALA A 31 21.61 -5.28 10.47
CA ALA A 31 22.68 -5.04 9.52
C ALA A 31 23.34 -3.68 9.77
N ARG A 32 22.54 -2.62 9.93
CA ARG A 32 23.03 -1.29 10.28
C ARG A 32 23.88 -1.35 11.55
N ARG A 33 23.40 -2.01 12.61
CA ARG A 33 24.15 -2.13 13.87
C ARG A 33 25.44 -2.95 13.70
N CYS A 34 25.42 -4.03 12.92
CA CYS A 34 26.61 -4.81 12.60
C CYS A 34 27.67 -3.98 11.87
N ARG A 35 27.26 -3.07 10.96
CA ARG A 35 28.19 -2.14 10.29
C ARG A 35 28.83 -1.17 11.28
N GLU A 36 28.06 -0.59 12.18
CA GLU A 36 28.58 0.29 13.25
C GLU A 36 29.59 -0.43 14.16
N LEU A 37 29.44 -1.74 14.35
CA LEU A 37 30.33 -2.59 15.14
C LEU A 37 31.52 -3.16 14.33
N GLY A 38 31.64 -2.85 13.04
CA GLY A 38 32.69 -3.39 12.17
C GLY A 38 32.49 -4.85 11.72
N ALA A 39 31.35 -5.48 12.06
CA ALA A 39 30.99 -6.83 11.64
C ALA A 39 30.37 -6.83 10.23
N VAL A 40 31.15 -6.37 9.24
CA VAL A 40 30.66 -6.09 7.88
C VAL A 40 30.12 -7.33 7.18
N ASP A 41 30.77 -8.50 7.34
CA ASP A 41 30.31 -9.71 6.66
C ASP A 41 29.00 -10.25 7.25
N VAL A 42 28.78 -10.07 8.56
CA VAL A 42 27.49 -10.39 9.20
C VAL A 42 26.39 -9.44 8.72
N ALA A 43 26.72 -8.15 8.57
CA ALA A 43 25.76 -7.17 8.04
C ALA A 43 25.27 -7.55 6.63
N LYS A 44 26.18 -7.99 5.75
CA LYS A 44 25.82 -8.44 4.40
C LYS A 44 24.88 -9.64 4.41
N VAL A 45 25.07 -10.57 5.35
CA VAL A 45 24.15 -11.72 5.50
C VAL A 45 22.76 -11.23 5.88
N PHE A 46 22.64 -10.35 6.88
CA PHE A 46 21.35 -9.78 7.27
C PHE A 46 20.67 -9.01 6.13
N GLU A 47 21.42 -8.23 5.35
CA GLU A 47 20.88 -7.51 4.19
C GLU A 47 20.36 -8.47 3.13
N ALA A 48 21.15 -9.48 2.77
CA ALA A 48 20.74 -10.48 1.79
C ALA A 48 19.50 -11.29 2.26
N THR A 49 19.42 -11.62 3.56
CA THR A 49 18.23 -12.26 4.13
C THR A 49 17.03 -11.31 4.11
N ALA A 50 17.21 -10.02 4.41
CA ALA A 50 16.12 -9.04 4.33
C ALA A 50 15.56 -8.93 2.90
N GLU A 51 16.40 -8.98 1.87
CA GLU A 51 15.95 -9.05 0.47
C GLU A 51 15.11 -10.31 0.20
N GLN A 52 15.49 -11.46 0.77
CA GLN A 52 14.72 -12.70 0.67
C GLN A 52 13.36 -12.59 1.37
N GLU A 53 13.29 -12.01 2.58
CA GLU A 53 12.01 -11.81 3.28
C GLU A 53 11.09 -10.83 2.53
N THR A 54 11.67 -9.89 1.78
CA THR A 54 10.88 -9.04 0.87
C THR A 54 10.23 -9.88 -0.23
N ALA A 55 10.97 -10.81 -0.82
CA ALA A 55 10.44 -11.72 -1.83
C ALA A 55 9.35 -12.65 -1.26
N HIS A 56 9.53 -13.14 -0.03
CA HIS A 56 8.50 -13.94 0.66
C HIS A 56 7.23 -13.12 0.92
N ALA A 57 7.36 -11.91 1.47
CA ALA A 57 6.24 -11.00 1.71
C ALA A 57 5.46 -10.71 0.42
N PHE A 58 6.15 -10.44 -0.70
CA PHE A 58 5.50 -10.23 -2.00
C PHE A 58 4.81 -11.49 -2.53
N GLY A 59 5.38 -12.68 -2.30
CA GLY A 59 4.72 -13.95 -2.61
C GLY A 59 3.39 -14.13 -1.85
N HIS A 60 3.32 -13.69 -0.60
CA HIS A 60 2.07 -13.69 0.17
C HIS A 60 1.07 -12.65 -0.35
N LEU A 61 1.53 -11.45 -0.70
CA LEU A 61 0.67 -10.41 -1.28
C LEU A 61 0.09 -10.83 -2.63
N ASP A 62 0.85 -11.53 -3.47
CA ASP A 62 0.35 -12.08 -4.76
C ASP A 62 -0.85 -13.05 -4.55
N LEU A 63 -0.94 -13.72 -3.39
CA LEU A 63 -2.06 -14.59 -3.03
C LEU A 63 -3.25 -13.82 -2.43
N LEU A 64 -2.98 -12.75 -1.69
CA LEU A 64 -4.00 -11.92 -1.06
C LEU A 64 -4.66 -10.96 -2.05
N PHE A 65 -3.88 -10.45 -3.00
CA PHE A 65 -4.24 -9.40 -3.95
C PHE A 65 -4.01 -9.86 -5.40
N PRO A 66 -4.98 -10.57 -6.02
CA PRO A 66 -4.87 -11.03 -7.40
C PRO A 66 -4.61 -9.88 -8.37
N LYS A 67 -3.68 -10.08 -9.32
CA LYS A 67 -3.19 -9.02 -10.22
C LYS A 67 -4.28 -8.43 -11.10
N GLU A 68 -5.32 -9.21 -11.39
CA GLU A 68 -6.48 -8.80 -12.17
C GLU A 68 -7.33 -7.73 -11.44
N GLU A 69 -7.26 -7.69 -10.11
CA GLU A 69 -7.97 -6.71 -9.26
C GLU A 69 -7.12 -5.45 -8.98
N LEU A 70 -5.80 -5.51 -9.20
CA LEU A 70 -4.84 -4.43 -8.89
C LEU A 70 -4.70 -3.40 -10.02
N THR A 71 -5.80 -2.74 -10.37
CA THR A 71 -5.73 -1.53 -11.20
C THR A 71 -5.08 -0.39 -10.41
N VAL A 72 -4.46 0.58 -11.10
CA VAL A 72 -3.89 1.77 -10.45
C VAL A 72 -4.92 2.51 -9.58
N ALA A 73 -6.17 2.60 -10.05
CA ALA A 73 -7.24 3.24 -9.29
C ALA A 73 -7.57 2.46 -8.01
N ASN A 74 -7.65 1.12 -8.09
CA ASN A 74 -7.93 0.28 -6.94
C ASN A 74 -6.81 0.32 -5.91
N MET A 75 -5.54 0.27 -6.33
CA MET A 75 -4.40 0.39 -5.41
C MET A 75 -4.37 1.73 -4.70
N LEU A 76 -4.65 2.83 -5.40
CA LEU A 76 -4.78 4.15 -4.77
C LEU A 76 -5.95 4.21 -3.80
N GLN A 77 -7.09 3.59 -4.13
CA GLN A 77 -8.24 3.54 -3.22
C GLN A 77 -7.91 2.74 -1.96
N MET A 78 -7.26 1.57 -2.09
CA MET A 78 -6.82 0.78 -0.94
C MET A 78 -5.86 1.57 -0.03
N ALA A 79 -4.94 2.34 -0.61
CA ALA A 79 -4.05 3.21 0.16
C ALA A 79 -4.83 4.33 0.88
N ILE A 80 -5.77 4.99 0.20
CA ILE A 80 -6.64 6.00 0.83
C ILE A 80 -7.43 5.40 1.99
N ASP A 81 -8.01 4.22 1.80
CA ASP A 81 -8.82 3.55 2.81
C ASP A 81 -7.97 3.16 4.04
N GLY A 82 -6.76 2.64 3.81
CA GLY A 82 -5.80 2.33 4.87
C GLY A 82 -5.39 3.56 5.67
N GLU A 83 -4.87 4.59 5.01
CA GLU A 83 -4.46 5.85 5.65
C GLU A 83 -5.64 6.52 6.36
N THR A 84 -6.85 6.46 5.79
CA THR A 84 -8.06 6.99 6.42
C THR A 84 -8.38 6.27 7.73
N TYR A 85 -8.38 4.94 7.71
CA TYR A 85 -8.57 4.16 8.93
C TYR A 85 -7.52 4.49 9.99
N GLU A 86 -6.26 4.70 9.59
CA GLU A 86 -5.19 5.08 10.51
C GLU A 86 -5.49 6.41 11.22
N TYR A 87 -5.80 7.49 10.49
CA TYR A 87 -6.00 8.81 11.11
C TYR A 87 -7.40 9.03 11.71
N THR A 88 -8.43 8.27 11.32
CA THR A 88 -9.79 8.44 11.87
C THR A 88 -10.12 7.49 13.01
N GLU A 89 -9.54 6.28 13.02
CA GLU A 89 -9.89 5.24 13.99
C GLU A 89 -8.67 4.75 14.80
N MET A 90 -7.67 4.16 14.13
CA MET A 90 -6.61 3.40 14.79
C MET A 90 -5.71 4.26 15.68
N TYR A 91 -5.08 5.31 15.12
CA TYR A 91 -4.20 6.16 15.91
C TYR A 91 -4.96 7.01 16.94
N PRO A 92 -6.17 7.53 16.68
CA PRO A 92 -6.99 8.14 17.73
C PRO A 92 -7.29 7.20 18.91
N GLU A 93 -7.60 5.93 18.66
CA GLU A 93 -7.78 4.93 19.72
C GLU A 93 -6.48 4.71 20.50
N PHE A 94 -5.35 4.50 19.82
CA PHE A 94 -4.07 4.28 20.46
C PHE A 94 -3.61 5.48 21.28
N ARG A 95 -3.82 6.69 20.75
CA ARG A 95 -3.56 7.95 21.44
C ARG A 95 -4.36 8.04 22.73
N HIS A 96 -5.67 7.73 22.68
CA HIS A 96 -6.52 7.74 23.86
C HIS A 96 -6.04 6.76 24.93
N LEU A 97 -5.64 5.55 24.54
CA LEU A 97 -5.08 4.56 25.46
C LEU A 97 -3.76 5.04 26.08
N ALA A 98 -2.88 5.67 25.29
CA ALA A 98 -1.64 6.25 25.78
C ALA A 98 -1.88 7.37 26.81
N GLU A 99 -2.92 8.20 26.61
CA GLU A 99 -3.35 9.21 27.59
C GLU A 99 -3.83 8.57 28.90
N GLN A 100 -4.61 7.47 28.83
CA GLN A 100 -5.08 6.75 30.02
C GLN A 100 -3.91 6.18 30.84
N GLU A 101 -2.83 5.78 30.19
CA GLU A 101 -1.61 5.28 30.83
C GLU A 101 -0.65 6.38 31.28
N GLY A 102 -0.90 7.65 30.92
CA GLY A 102 -0.01 8.77 31.21
C GLY A 102 1.33 8.71 30.45
N ASN A 103 1.33 8.12 29.25
CA ASN A 103 2.52 7.98 28.41
C ASN A 103 2.61 9.11 27.38
N ASP A 104 3.11 10.27 27.81
CA ASP A 104 3.21 11.49 26.98
C ASP A 104 4.01 11.29 25.69
N ALA A 105 5.03 10.43 25.71
CA ALA A 105 5.84 10.14 24.53
C ALA A 105 5.05 9.36 23.46
N ALA A 106 4.24 8.38 23.89
CA ALA A 106 3.37 7.66 22.97
C ALA A 106 2.24 8.56 22.45
N VAL A 107 1.69 9.46 23.28
CA VAL A 107 0.69 10.45 22.83
C VAL A 107 1.26 11.32 21.71
N ALA A 108 2.47 11.86 21.90
CA ALA A 108 3.12 12.70 20.89
C ALA A 108 3.38 11.95 19.58
N GLU A 109 3.86 10.70 19.65
CA GLU A 109 4.03 9.86 18.46
C GLU A 109 2.70 9.63 17.74
N MET A 110 1.63 9.28 18.46
CA MET A 110 0.33 9.04 17.81
C MET A 110 -0.24 10.33 17.21
N ASP A 111 -0.01 11.49 17.82
CA ASP A 111 -0.38 12.80 17.25
C ASP A 111 0.33 13.07 15.92
N GLU A 112 1.62 12.76 15.83
CA GLU A 112 2.40 12.89 14.58
C GLU A 112 1.87 11.92 13.51
N GLN A 113 1.64 10.65 13.87
CA GLN A 113 1.12 9.65 12.95
C GLN A 113 -0.29 10.00 12.42
N ILE A 114 -1.18 10.53 13.26
CA ILE A 114 -2.51 11.03 12.80
C ILE A 114 -2.36 12.11 11.74
N ALA A 115 -1.44 13.07 11.96
CA ALA A 115 -1.21 14.14 11.01
C ALA A 115 -0.62 13.61 9.69
N GLU A 116 0.38 12.73 9.78
CA GLU A 116 1.06 12.16 8.62
C GLU A 116 0.12 11.27 7.78
N SER A 117 -0.62 10.35 8.39
CA SER A 117 -1.58 9.49 7.66
C SER A 117 -2.68 10.31 6.98
N LYS A 118 -3.11 11.43 7.59
CA LYS A 118 -4.03 12.36 6.94
C LYS A 118 -3.41 13.01 5.69
N GLU A 119 -2.16 13.46 5.77
CA GLU A 119 -1.45 14.02 4.62
C GLU A 119 -1.28 12.97 3.50
N HIS A 120 -0.94 11.73 3.84
CA HIS A 120 -0.86 10.63 2.87
C HIS A 120 -2.20 10.36 2.17
N ALA A 121 -3.30 10.27 2.93
CA ALA A 121 -4.64 10.09 2.36
C ALA A 121 -4.99 11.22 1.37
N GLU A 122 -4.71 12.48 1.74
CA GLU A 122 -4.93 13.64 0.87
C GLU A 122 -4.07 13.59 -0.41
N GLN A 123 -2.81 13.16 -0.29
CA GLN A 123 -1.90 12.98 -1.42
C GLN A 123 -2.39 11.90 -2.39
N PHE A 124 -2.74 10.71 -1.88
CA PHE A 124 -3.28 9.62 -2.71
C PHE A 124 -4.60 10.03 -3.38
N GLN A 125 -5.50 10.70 -2.65
CA GLN A 125 -6.75 11.20 -3.19
C GLN A 125 -6.54 12.22 -4.32
N SER A 126 -5.54 13.10 -4.18
CA SER A 126 -5.15 14.06 -5.22
C SER A 126 -4.64 13.36 -6.47
N VAL A 127 -3.79 12.33 -6.31
CA VAL A 127 -3.27 11.52 -7.43
C VAL A 127 -4.40 10.76 -8.13
N LEU A 128 -5.28 10.10 -7.39
CA LEU A 128 -6.43 9.37 -7.94
C LEU A 128 -7.35 10.29 -8.75
N SER A 129 -7.63 11.49 -8.22
CA SER A 129 -8.48 12.49 -8.89
C SER A 129 -7.87 12.97 -10.21
N LYS A 130 -6.56 13.16 -10.26
CA LYS A 130 -5.83 13.53 -11.50
C LYS A 130 -5.86 12.37 -12.51
N ALA A 131 -5.66 11.14 -12.05
CA ALA A 131 -5.73 9.95 -12.90
C ALA A 131 -7.12 9.79 -13.52
N ALA A 132 -8.18 9.92 -12.72
CA ALA A 132 -9.57 9.84 -13.19
C ALA A 132 -9.88 10.87 -14.29
N LYS A 133 -9.45 12.13 -14.13
CA LYS A 133 -9.60 13.17 -15.16
C LYS A 133 -8.86 12.83 -16.45
N ARG A 134 -7.65 12.27 -16.34
CA ARG A 134 -6.86 11.82 -17.51
C ARG A 134 -7.54 10.68 -18.24
N PHE A 135 -8.07 9.69 -17.51
CA PHE A 135 -8.81 8.57 -18.12
C PHE A 135 -10.08 9.05 -18.82
N ALA A 136 -10.84 9.95 -18.20
CA ALA A 136 -12.03 10.55 -18.83
C ALA A 136 -11.69 11.34 -20.10
N ALA A 137 -10.57 12.06 -20.11
CA ALA A 137 -10.10 12.79 -21.30
C ALA A 137 -9.70 11.83 -22.44
N LEU A 138 -8.97 10.76 -22.12
CA LEU A 138 -8.59 9.73 -23.10
C LEU A 138 -9.81 9.00 -23.67
N ALA A 139 -10.77 8.63 -22.84
CA ALA A 139 -12.01 7.97 -23.28
C ALA A 139 -12.78 8.82 -24.31
N LYS A 140 -12.86 10.15 -24.10
CA LYS A 140 -13.48 11.07 -25.06
C LYS A 140 -12.71 11.17 -26.38
N VAL A 141 -11.38 11.08 -26.34
CA VAL A 141 -10.55 11.08 -27.55
C VAL A 141 -10.77 9.78 -28.34
N GLU A 142 -10.80 8.64 -27.67
CA GLU A 142 -11.06 7.34 -28.29
C GLU A 142 -12.48 7.25 -28.87
N GLU A 143 -13.50 7.75 -28.15
CA GLU A 143 -14.87 7.85 -28.66
C GLU A 143 -14.94 8.70 -29.93
N ARG A 144 -14.23 9.84 -29.94
CA ARG A 144 -14.12 10.68 -31.12
C ARG A 144 -13.44 9.93 -32.27
N HIS A 145 -12.34 9.22 -32.04
CA HIS A 145 -11.67 8.42 -33.08
C HIS A 145 -12.60 7.34 -33.65
N ALA A 146 -13.30 6.59 -32.77
CA ALA A 146 -14.28 5.59 -33.19
C ALA A 146 -15.40 6.20 -34.05
N GLY A 147 -15.90 7.38 -33.68
CA GLY A 147 -16.86 8.15 -34.47
C GLY A 147 -16.33 8.50 -35.87
N HIS A 148 -15.10 9.04 -35.96
CA HIS A 148 -14.46 9.36 -37.26
C HIS A 148 -14.31 8.13 -38.16
N TYR A 149 -13.92 6.99 -37.59
CA TYR A 149 -13.84 5.73 -38.35
C TYR A 149 -15.21 5.29 -38.87
N GLN A 150 -16.26 5.36 -38.03
CA GLN A 150 -17.61 5.01 -38.45
C GLN A 150 -18.15 5.93 -39.54
N GLU A 151 -17.93 7.25 -39.43
CA GLU A 151 -18.30 8.22 -40.46
C GLU A 151 -17.57 7.95 -41.78
N THR A 152 -16.27 7.64 -41.72
CA THR A 152 -15.47 7.30 -42.90
C THR A 152 -15.96 6.02 -43.56
N LEU A 153 -16.26 4.97 -42.78
CA LEU A 153 -16.83 3.72 -43.30
C LEU A 153 -18.18 3.94 -43.99
N ASN A 154 -19.05 4.78 -43.42
CA ASN A 154 -20.34 5.09 -44.02
C ASN A 154 -20.21 5.84 -45.36
N GLN A 155 -19.18 6.68 -45.52
CA GLN A 155 -18.90 7.41 -46.76
C GLN A 155 -18.27 6.54 -47.86
N VAL A 156 -17.49 5.52 -47.51
CA VAL A 156 -16.83 4.62 -48.48
C VAL A 156 -17.72 3.43 -48.87
N GLY A 157 -18.70 3.08 -48.04
CA GLY A 157 -19.66 2.00 -48.29
C GLY A 157 -20.93 2.41 -49.05
N SER A 158 -21.05 3.67 -49.49
CA SER A 158 -22.14 4.20 -50.32
C SER A 158 -21.68 4.40 -51.76
#